data_AF-A0A2S9FV50-F1
#
_entry.id   AF-A0A2S9FV50-F1
#
_cell.length_a   1.000
_cell.length_b   1.000
_cell.length_c   1.000
_cell.angle_alpha   90.00
_cell.angle_beta   90.00
_cell.angle_gamma   90.00
#
_symmetry.space_group_name_H-M   'P 1'
#
loop_
_entity.id
_entity.type
_entity.pdbx_description
1 polymer ?
#
loop_
_entity_poly.entity_id
_entity_poly.type
_entity_poly.pdbx_seq_one_letter_code
_entity_poly.pdbx_strand_id
1 'polypeptide(L)'
;TSFAPAMRESVTSTNVFVHVEATRASAGLGLLPCFMADRHPDEIRVLPEAVSIQLTYWLVTRAETLRRPEVAAVVDAIGDRVTAQ
;
A
#
# COMPACT_ATOMS: atom_id res chain seq x y z
N THR A 1 15.30 1.09 12.49
CA THR A 1 16.35 1.35 11.48
C THR A 1 15.65 1.82 10.21
N SER A 2 15.88 3.07 9.78
CA SER A 2 15.24 3.58 8.56
C SER A 2 15.89 2.92 7.34
N PHE A 3 15.09 2.29 6.47
CA PHE A 3 15.57 1.71 5.21
C PHE A 3 15.87 2.79 4.15
N ALA A 4 15.38 4.02 4.36
CA ALA A 4 15.61 5.17 3.49
C ALA A 4 16.55 6.19 4.16
N PRO A 5 17.37 6.92 3.38
CA PRO A 5 18.16 8.03 3.88
C PRO A 5 17.27 9.15 4.43
N ALA A 6 17.84 10.01 5.29
CA ALA A 6 17.11 11.16 5.81
C ALA A 6 16.72 12.13 4.68
N MET A 7 15.43 12.42 4.54
CA MET A 7 14.89 13.36 3.55
C MET A 7 14.81 14.75 4.17
N ARG A 8 15.67 15.69 3.73
CA ARG A 8 15.72 17.07 4.25
C ARG A 8 14.53 17.92 3.80
N GLU A 9 14.12 17.76 2.54
CA GLU A 9 12.91 18.35 1.98
C GLU A 9 11.96 17.19 1.67
N SER A 10 10.89 17.07 2.45
CA SER A 10 9.93 15.97 2.29
C SER A 10 8.51 16.48 2.36
N VAL A 11 7.68 15.95 1.47
CA VAL A 11 6.24 15.99 1.61
C VAL A 11 5.85 14.78 2.46
N THR A 12 5.24 15.02 3.61
CA THR A 12 4.80 13.95 4.51
C THR A 12 3.29 14.00 4.69
N SER A 13 2.70 12.82 4.83
CA SER A 13 1.27 12.65 5.07
C SER A 13 1.02 11.28 5.67
N THR A 14 -0.05 11.14 6.44
CA THR A 14 -0.53 9.83 6.92
C THR A 14 -1.47 9.16 5.92
N ASN A 15 -1.70 9.78 4.76
CA ASN A 15 -2.55 9.26 3.70
C ASN A 15 -1.71 8.90 2.46
N VAL A 16 -1.71 7.62 2.11
CA VAL A 16 -0.98 7.08 0.96
C VAL A 16 -1.43 7.68 -0.38
N PHE A 17 -2.70 8.05 -0.53
CA PHE A 17 -3.18 8.68 -1.77
C PHE A 17 -2.51 10.04 -2.00
N VAL A 18 -2.18 10.77 -0.93
CA VAL A 18 -1.42 12.02 -1.03
C VAL A 18 0.01 11.74 -1.51
N HIS A 19 0.62 10.62 -1.11
CA HIS A 19 1.96 10.26 -1.56
C HIS A 19 1.98 9.94 -3.06
N VAL A 20 0.99 9.19 -3.54
CA VAL A 20 0.83 8.89 -4.97
C VAL A 20 0.69 10.20 -5.76
N GLU A 21 -0.29 11.03 -5.42
CA GLU A 21 -0.53 12.27 -6.16
C GLU A 21 0.63 13.27 -6.06
N ALA A 22 1.32 13.36 -4.92
CA ALA A 22 2.53 14.17 -4.80
C ALA A 22 3.65 13.66 -5.72
N THR A 23 3.83 12.35 -5.83
CA THR A 23 4.83 11.73 -6.72
C THR A 23 4.50 12.04 -8.18
N ARG A 24 3.23 11.85 -8.58
CA ARG A 24 2.72 12.18 -9.92
C ARG A 24 2.84 13.67 -10.24
N ALA A 25 2.65 14.53 -9.26
CA ALA A 25 2.86 15.98 -9.36
C ALA A 25 4.34 16.38 -9.35
N SER A 26 5.27 15.43 -9.51
CA SER A 26 6.72 15.67 -9.58
C SER A 26 7.32 16.24 -8.29
N ALA A 27 6.74 15.95 -7.12
CA ALA A 27 7.30 16.36 -5.82
C ALA A 27 8.56 15.58 -5.43
N GLY A 28 8.94 14.54 -6.19
CA GLY A 28 10.16 13.75 -5.98
C GLY A 28 9.90 12.25 -6.04
N LEU A 29 10.75 11.48 -5.35
CA LEU A 29 10.63 10.02 -5.25
C LEU A 29 9.62 9.63 -4.17
N GLY A 30 8.56 8.92 -4.58
CA GLY A 30 7.55 8.38 -3.69
C GLY A 30 7.89 6.97 -3.21
N LEU A 31 7.71 6.72 -1.91
CA LEU A 31 7.62 5.35 -1.40
C LEU A 31 6.17 4.89 -1.43
N LEU A 32 5.79 4.19 -2.48
CA LEU A 32 4.39 3.89 -2.79
C LEU A 32 4.13 2.38 -2.70
N PRO A 33 2.95 1.93 -2.20
CA PRO A 33 2.55 0.54 -2.34
C PRO A 33 2.39 0.17 -3.82
N CYS A 34 2.97 -0.96 -4.20
CA CYS A 34 2.99 -1.44 -5.59
C CYS A 34 1.58 -1.45 -6.21
N PHE A 35 0.58 -2.01 -5.51
CA PHE A 35 -0.79 -2.12 -6.02
C PHE A 35 -1.50 -0.77 -6.28
N MET A 36 -0.97 0.34 -5.76
CA MET A 36 -1.44 1.69 -6.08
C MET A 36 -0.63 2.29 -7.23
N ALA A 37 0.70 2.26 -7.13
CA ALA A 37 1.61 2.83 -8.14
C ALA A 37 1.47 2.14 -9.51
N ASP A 38 1.26 0.81 -9.52
CA ASP A 38 1.15 0.02 -10.76
C ASP A 38 -0.09 0.41 -11.61
N ARG A 39 -0.99 1.23 -11.08
CA ARG A 39 -2.15 1.78 -11.81
C ARG A 39 -1.81 3.06 -12.61
N HIS A 40 -0.61 3.60 -12.42
CA HIS A 40 -0.15 4.87 -12.98
C HIS A 40 0.98 4.62 -13.98
N PRO A 41 0.68 4.52 -15.30
CA PRO A 41 1.70 4.24 -16.32
C PRO A 41 2.68 5.41 -16.52
N ASP A 42 2.35 6.58 -15.99
CA ASP A 42 3.18 7.79 -15.93
C ASP A 42 4.26 7.73 -14.83
N GLU A 43 4.20 6.75 -13.92
CA GLU A 43 5.22 6.52 -12.90
C GLU A 43 6.25 5.46 -13.32
N ILE A 44 7.50 5.64 -12.91
CA ILE A 44 8.58 4.69 -13.17
C ILE A 44 9.08 4.13 -11.84
N ARG A 45 9.04 2.80 -11.68
CA ARG A 45 9.62 2.13 -10.51
C ARG A 45 11.14 2.27 -10.53
N VAL A 46 11.70 2.81 -9.45
CA VAL A 46 13.14 2.96 -9.26
C VAL A 46 13.71 1.86 -8.35
N LEU A 47 14.95 1.46 -8.60
CA LEU A 47 15.69 0.47 -7.80
C LEU A 47 14.96 -0.89 -7.56
N PRO A 48 14.30 -1.48 -8.57
CA PRO A 48 13.46 -2.68 -8.36
C PRO A 48 14.23 -3.90 -7.84
N GLU A 49 15.54 -3.97 -8.07
CA GLU A 49 16.40 -5.08 -7.63
C GLU A 49 17.03 -4.86 -6.25
N ALA A 50 17.12 -3.60 -5.79
CA ALA A 50 17.82 -3.23 -4.56
C ALA A 50 16.87 -2.92 -3.41
N VAL A 51 15.64 -2.50 -3.71
CA VAL A 51 14.66 -2.06 -2.70
C VAL A 51 13.33 -2.79 -2.90
N SER A 52 12.98 -3.61 -1.92
CA SER A 52 11.64 -4.19 -1.80
C SER A 52 11.23 -4.17 -0.34
N ILE A 53 10.07 -3.56 -0.07
CA ILE A 53 9.50 -3.45 1.27
C ILE A 53 8.19 -4.22 1.27
N GLN A 54 8.09 -5.17 2.18
CA GLN A 54 6.89 -5.97 2.37
C GLN A 54 6.22 -5.54 3.66
N LEU A 55 4.98 -5.08 3.55
CA LEU A 55 4.14 -4.73 4.69
C LEU A 55 3.17 -5.88 4.95
N THR A 56 3.13 -6.35 6.20
CA THR A 56 2.15 -7.35 6.61
C THR A 56 0.83 -6.66 6.92
N TYR A 57 -0.24 -7.03 6.21
CA TYR A 57 -1.61 -6.61 6.51
C TYR A 57 -2.35 -7.72 7.25
N TRP A 58 -3.21 -7.32 8.17
CA TRP A 58 -4.05 -8.23 8.95
C TRP A 58 -5.51 -7.87 8.76
N LEU A 59 -6.33 -8.86 8.44
CA LEU A 59 -7.78 -8.77 8.60
C LEU A 59 -8.10 -9.20 10.03
N VAL A 60 -8.72 -8.32 10.80
CA VAL A 60 -9.06 -8.59 12.21
C VAL A 60 -10.55 -8.40 12.42
N THR A 61 -11.18 -9.41 13.01
CA THR A 61 -12.60 -9.39 13.41
C THR A 61 -12.75 -10.10 14.74
N ARG A 62 -13.82 -9.79 15.49
CA ARG A 62 -14.15 -10.55 16.70
C ARG A 62 -14.71 -11.91 16.32
N ALA A 63 -14.40 -12.94 17.10
CA ALA A 63 -14.86 -14.30 16.84
C ALA A 63 -16.39 -14.40 16.74
N GLU A 64 -17.11 -13.64 17.55
CA GLU A 64 -18.58 -13.54 17.53
C GLU A 64 -19.09 -12.97 16.22
N THR A 65 -18.40 -11.97 15.70
CA THR A 65 -18.79 -11.27 14.48
C THR A 65 -18.51 -12.12 13.25
N LEU A 66 -17.41 -12.86 13.23
CA LEU A 66 -17.07 -13.78 12.13
C LEU A 66 -18.10 -14.91 11.96
N ARG A 67 -18.80 -15.32 13.02
CA ARG A 67 -19.88 -16.32 12.93
C ARG A 67 -21.11 -15.85 12.17
N ARG A 68 -21.25 -14.54 11.92
CA ARG A 68 -22.35 -13.99 11.13
C ARG A 68 -22.10 -14.27 9.64
N PRO A 69 -23.06 -14.87 8.90
CA PRO A 69 -22.87 -15.24 7.50
C PRO A 69 -22.45 -14.07 6.61
N GLU A 70 -22.98 -12.87 6.83
CA GLU A 70 -22.67 -11.70 6.02
C GLU A 70 -21.23 -11.22 6.23
N VAL A 71 -20.72 -11.36 7.45
CA VAL A 71 -19.33 -10.99 7.78
C VAL A 71 -18.36 -12.01 7.18
N ALA A 72 -18.63 -13.31 7.36
CA ALA A 72 -17.82 -14.37 6.77
C ALA A 72 -17.71 -14.19 5.25
N ALA A 73 -18.83 -13.92 4.57
CA ALA A 73 -18.85 -13.69 3.13
C ALA A 73 -17.96 -12.51 2.69
N VAL A 74 -17.95 -11.41 3.45
CA VAL A 74 -17.08 -10.26 3.14
C VAL A 74 -15.61 -10.60 3.40
N VAL A 75 -15.30 -11.32 4.49
CA VAL A 75 -13.93 -11.75 4.80
C VAL A 75 -13.38 -12.64 3.70
N ASP A 76 -14.16 -13.62 3.25
CA ASP A 76 -13.79 -14.53 2.17
C ASP A 76 -13.57 -13.73 0.87
N ALA A 77 -14.49 -12.83 0.52
CA ALA A 77 -14.37 -11.99 -0.68
C ALA A 77 -13.13 -11.07 -0.64
N ILE A 78 -12.75 -10.53 0.52
CA ILE A 78 -11.51 -9.75 0.68
C ILE A 78 -10.30 -10.67 0.48
N GLY A 79 -10.28 -11.86 1.08
CA GLY A 79 -9.20 -12.83 0.94
C GLY A 79 -8.99 -13.26 -0.52
N ASP A 80 -10.07 -13.58 -1.23
CA ASP A 80 -10.06 -13.92 -2.65
C ASP A 80 -9.50 -12.77 -3.49
N ARG A 81 -9.97 -11.53 -3.23
CA ARG A 81 -9.56 -10.35 -3.97
C ARG A 81 -8.08 -10.02 -3.81
N VAL A 82 -7.54 -10.21 -2.60
CA VAL A 82 -6.13 -9.94 -2.27
C VAL A 82 -5.21 -11.03 -2.85
N THR A 83 -5.63 -12.29 -2.82
CA THR A 83 -4.85 -13.42 -3.38
C THR A 83 -4.84 -13.42 -4.91
N ALA A 84 -5.86 -12.84 -5.55
CA ALA A 84 -5.93 -12.67 -7.00
C ALA A 84 -5.12 -11.49 -7.55
N GLN A 85 -4.52 -10.64 -6.70
CA GLN A 85 -3.58 -9.58 -7.13
C GLN A 85 -2.17 -10.11 -7.25
#